data_AF-A0A7V2TQJ4-F1
#
_entry.id   AF-A0A7V2TQJ4-F1
#
_cell.length_a   1.000
_cell.length_b   1.000
_cell.length_c   1.000
_cell.angle_alpha   90.00
_cell.angle_beta   90.00
_cell.angle_gamma   90.00
#
_symmetry.space_group_name_H-M   'P 1'
#
loop_
_entity.id
_entity.type
_entity.pdbx_description
1 polymer ?
#
loop_
_entity_poly.entity_id
_entity_poly.type
_entity_poly.pdbx_seq_one_letter_code
_entity_poly.pdbx_strand_id
1 'polypeptide(L)'
;MLYYLAEWLTPSFNILNVLTYHTVRAGASAIFAFLFCLLIGPPVIRYLRARKLGQPIKKEHVAALHEIHKGKSGTPTMGGILILTSILFALLLWGRLDNRLLWMAVMVCLILGAVGFLDDYIKLMRKHNSGLSARAKLTGQLVAGGILGIWLYWSPITASPVNFSARDVLDWQKLVQELHHGNPDQAMARIRGRMGPASLGALNALQQDPALMADPGIRSTLLQGLNTVLSSADLYDPDAWQGIELPSSIESLLSSASGTENLSDRKRINRALIEAVLPGAVAASRAHSHTSIGVPGFKDLFIPLGPLYILFVIFVIISISNAVNLTDGLDGLAAGASTISIITYAGIAYIVSRADWSRYLYLTFVPEASELFVFGGAVLGAGLGFLWYNCYPAQVFMGDTGSLSLGGAIGAMALLTKQELLLPVVAGLFVLETLSVVLQVASFKLTGKRLFRMAPLHHHFEISGWQETQVTTRFLIIALLFSLMSLGALKLR
;
A
#
# COMPACT_ATOMS: atom_id res chain seq x y z
N MET A 1 -2.46 -6.46 -20.07
CA MET A 1 -2.66 -7.08 -21.39
C MET A 1 -2.20 -8.53 -21.39
N LEU A 2 -0.98 -8.84 -20.93
CA LEU A 2 -0.53 -10.23 -20.80
C LEU A 2 -1.32 -11.03 -19.75
N TYR A 3 -1.73 -10.41 -18.64
CA TYR A 3 -2.65 -11.04 -17.69
C TYR A 3 -3.98 -11.46 -18.36
N TYR A 4 -4.68 -10.51 -19.00
CA TYR A 4 -5.96 -10.78 -19.67
C TYR A 4 -5.81 -11.76 -20.84
N LEU A 5 -4.69 -11.71 -21.56
CA LEU A 5 -4.39 -12.69 -22.61
C LEU A 5 -4.21 -14.09 -22.03
N ALA A 6 -3.47 -14.22 -20.92
CA ALA A 6 -3.30 -15.50 -20.25
C ALA A 6 -4.64 -16.04 -19.71
N GLU A 7 -5.45 -15.19 -19.09
CA GLU A 7 -6.80 -15.54 -18.62
C GLU A 7 -7.68 -16.05 -19.76
N TRP A 8 -7.67 -15.36 -20.91
CA TRP A 8 -8.42 -15.78 -22.10
C TRP A 8 -7.93 -17.11 -22.70
N LEU A 9 -6.62 -17.37 -22.68
CA LEU A 9 -6.03 -18.59 -23.25
C LEU A 9 -6.01 -19.79 -22.30
N THR A 10 -6.17 -19.59 -21.00
CA THR A 10 -6.08 -20.65 -19.98
C THR A 10 -7.02 -21.84 -20.25
N PRO A 11 -8.28 -21.66 -20.71
CA PRO A 11 -9.17 -22.78 -21.04
C PRO A 11 -8.62 -23.69 -22.16
N SER A 12 -7.79 -23.14 -23.05
CA SER A 12 -7.17 -23.90 -24.16
C SER A 12 -5.78 -24.42 -23.79
N PHE A 13 -5.06 -23.72 -22.91
CA PHE A 13 -3.68 -24.04 -22.54
C PHE A 13 -3.48 -23.89 -21.02
N ASN A 14 -3.70 -24.98 -20.28
CA ASN A 14 -3.57 -25.00 -18.82
C ASN A 14 -2.20 -24.51 -18.30
N ILE A 15 -1.12 -24.64 -19.09
CA ILE A 15 0.20 -24.15 -18.70
C ILE A 15 0.25 -22.62 -18.49
N LEU A 16 -0.63 -21.87 -19.16
CA LEU A 16 -0.70 -20.41 -19.03
C LEU A 16 -1.34 -19.96 -17.71
N ASN A 17 -1.96 -20.88 -16.95
CA ASN A 17 -2.47 -20.57 -15.62
C ASN A 17 -1.35 -20.07 -14.68
N VAL A 18 -0.09 -20.45 -14.92
CA VAL A 18 1.04 -19.93 -14.15
C VAL A 18 1.12 -18.40 -14.15
N LEU A 19 0.66 -17.76 -15.23
CA LEU A 19 0.68 -16.31 -15.41
C LEU A 19 -0.45 -15.59 -14.65
N THR A 20 -1.40 -16.32 -14.05
CA THR A 20 -2.49 -15.75 -13.25
C THR A 20 -2.10 -15.60 -11.77
N TYR A 21 -1.12 -16.38 -11.30
CA TYR A 21 -0.65 -16.33 -9.92
C TYR A 21 -0.01 -14.99 -9.54
N HIS A 22 -0.42 -14.43 -8.40
CA HIS A 22 0.07 -13.13 -7.92
C HIS A 22 1.60 -13.07 -7.77
N THR A 23 2.24 -14.15 -7.31
CA THR A 23 3.70 -14.23 -7.15
C THR A 23 4.44 -14.16 -8.47
N VAL A 24 3.97 -14.90 -9.48
CA VAL A 24 4.53 -14.89 -10.84
C VAL A 24 4.34 -13.52 -11.47
N ARG A 25 3.13 -12.94 -11.35
CA ARG A 25 2.82 -11.61 -11.89
C ARG A 25 3.64 -10.51 -11.24
N ALA A 26 3.85 -10.55 -9.92
CA ALA A 26 4.68 -9.57 -9.22
C ALA A 26 6.15 -9.68 -9.63
N GLY A 27 6.70 -10.90 -9.71
CA GLY A 27 8.06 -11.14 -10.20
C GLY A 27 8.24 -10.70 -11.66
N ALA A 28 7.30 -11.05 -12.53
CA ALA A 28 7.32 -10.63 -13.93
C ALA A 28 7.19 -9.11 -14.09
N SER A 29 6.33 -8.47 -13.28
CA SER A 29 6.21 -7.01 -13.23
C SER A 29 7.54 -6.35 -12.86
N ALA A 30 8.26 -6.88 -11.86
CA ALA A 30 9.58 -6.40 -11.49
C ALA A 30 10.61 -6.58 -12.61
N ILE A 31 10.68 -7.77 -13.22
CA ILE A 31 11.62 -8.05 -14.32
C ILE A 31 11.33 -7.14 -15.52
N PHE A 32 10.08 -7.02 -15.95
CA PHE A 32 9.72 -6.21 -17.11
C PHE A 32 9.92 -4.71 -16.84
N ALA A 33 9.62 -4.21 -15.63
CA ALA A 33 9.94 -2.83 -15.27
C ALA A 33 11.45 -2.57 -15.28
N PHE A 34 12.25 -3.50 -14.72
CA PHE A 34 13.71 -3.41 -14.72
C PHE A 34 14.29 -3.39 -16.15
N LEU A 35 13.93 -4.38 -16.97
CA LEU A 35 14.41 -4.51 -18.35
C LEU A 35 13.98 -3.34 -19.22
N PHE A 36 12.73 -2.87 -19.06
CA PHE A 36 12.25 -1.70 -19.77
C PHE A 36 13.05 -0.46 -19.38
N CYS A 37 13.26 -0.23 -18.08
CA CYS A 37 14.08 0.87 -17.57
C CYS A 37 15.50 0.85 -18.17
N LEU A 38 16.12 -0.35 -18.25
CA LEU A 38 17.43 -0.51 -18.89
C LEU A 38 17.41 -0.21 -20.41
N LEU A 39 16.35 -0.61 -21.09
CA LEU A 39 16.21 -0.40 -22.53
C LEU A 39 16.04 1.09 -22.86
N ILE A 40 15.18 1.80 -22.10
CA ILE A 40 14.87 3.21 -22.35
C ILE A 40 15.86 4.18 -21.68
N GLY A 41 16.65 3.72 -20.72
CA GLY A 41 17.64 4.51 -20.00
C GLY A 41 18.62 5.25 -20.92
N PRO A 42 19.40 4.56 -21.77
CA PRO A 42 20.41 5.20 -22.62
C PRO A 42 19.85 6.27 -23.58
N PRO A 43 18.74 6.08 -24.32
CA PRO A 43 18.19 7.15 -25.16
C PRO A 43 17.66 8.33 -24.33
N VAL A 44 17.00 8.08 -23.20
CA VAL A 44 16.48 9.16 -22.32
C VAL A 44 17.62 9.96 -21.70
N ILE A 45 18.65 9.31 -21.16
CA ILE A 45 19.81 9.99 -20.56
C ILE A 45 20.53 10.85 -21.61
N ARG A 46 20.71 10.34 -22.84
CA ARG A 46 21.27 11.12 -23.95
C ARG A 46 20.41 12.34 -24.28
N TYR A 47 19.09 12.18 -24.33
CA TYR A 47 18.15 13.28 -24.56
C TYR A 47 18.25 14.35 -23.47
N LEU A 48 18.25 13.94 -22.20
CA LEU A 48 18.34 14.85 -21.06
C LEU A 48 19.69 15.60 -21.04
N ARG A 49 20.79 14.89 -21.34
CA ARG A 49 22.13 15.48 -21.43
C ARG A 49 22.25 16.47 -22.58
N ALA A 50 21.71 16.16 -23.77
CA ALA A 50 21.75 17.03 -24.94
C ALA A 50 21.03 18.38 -24.71
N ARG A 51 19.98 18.36 -23.89
CA ARG A 51 19.23 19.56 -23.48
C ARG A 51 19.93 20.37 -22.38
N LYS A 52 21.16 20.00 -21.97
CA LYS A 52 21.94 20.59 -20.86
C LYS A 52 21.14 20.64 -19.55
N LEU A 53 20.34 19.61 -19.26
CA LEU A 53 19.46 19.55 -18.09
C LEU A 53 20.22 19.14 -16.80
N GLY A 54 21.43 19.67 -16.61
CA GLY A 54 22.21 19.46 -15.40
C GLY A 54 21.89 20.53 -14.34
N GLN A 55 21.88 20.14 -13.06
CA GLN A 55 21.66 21.09 -11.98
C GLN A 55 22.93 21.94 -11.74
N PRO A 56 22.83 23.29 -11.70
CA PRO A 56 23.93 24.13 -11.26
C PRO A 56 24.12 23.96 -9.74
N ILE A 57 25.23 23.35 -9.33
CA ILE A 57 25.58 23.13 -7.92
C ILE A 57 25.87 24.49 -7.27
N LYS A 58 25.13 24.84 -6.19
CA LYS A 58 25.31 26.10 -5.45
C LYS A 58 26.76 26.27 -4.97
N LYS A 59 27.30 27.49 -5.09
CA LYS A 59 28.47 27.96 -4.31
C LYS A 59 28.10 28.34 -2.86
N GLU A 60 26.81 28.50 -2.57
CA GLU A 60 26.36 29.18 -1.35
C GLU A 60 25.94 28.23 -0.23
N HIS A 61 26.81 28.16 0.79
CA HIS A 61 26.59 28.10 2.25
C HIS A 61 27.65 27.23 2.94
N VAL A 62 28.29 26.30 2.23
CA VAL A 62 29.40 25.49 2.74
C VAL A 62 30.36 25.16 1.58
N ALA A 63 31.51 25.84 1.51
CA ALA A 63 32.53 25.58 0.49
C ALA A 63 33.00 24.12 0.46
N ALA A 64 33.02 23.47 1.63
CA ALA A 64 33.41 22.07 1.76
C ALA A 64 32.48 21.10 1.00
N LEU A 65 31.15 21.27 1.07
CA LEU A 65 30.23 20.40 0.33
C LEU A 65 30.31 20.65 -1.18
N HIS A 66 30.48 21.91 -1.58
CA HIS A 66 30.63 22.27 -2.99
C HIS A 66 31.86 21.61 -3.62
N GLU A 67 33.00 21.58 -2.92
CA GLU A 67 34.21 20.92 -3.41
C GLU A 67 34.01 19.39 -3.53
N ILE A 68 33.29 18.75 -2.60
CA ILE A 68 32.99 17.31 -2.67
C ILE A 68 32.11 16.99 -3.89
N HIS A 69 31.10 17.81 -4.19
CA HIS A 69 30.15 17.54 -5.28
C HIS A 69 30.53 18.16 -6.63
N LYS A 70 31.64 18.87 -6.73
CA LYS A 70 32.09 19.57 -7.96
C LYS A 70 32.21 18.65 -9.18
N GLY A 71 32.59 17.39 -8.97
CA GLY A 71 32.70 16.35 -10.01
C GLY A 71 31.35 15.89 -10.60
N LYS A 72 30.22 16.24 -9.96
CA LYS A 72 28.86 15.90 -10.39
C LYS A 72 28.24 16.91 -11.36
N SER A 73 28.98 17.97 -11.70
CA SER A 73 28.53 18.99 -12.65
C SER A 73 28.32 18.38 -14.04
N GLY A 74 27.09 18.46 -14.56
CA GLY A 74 26.72 17.97 -15.89
C GLY A 74 25.90 16.68 -15.94
N THR A 75 25.67 16.02 -14.80
CA THR A 75 24.74 14.89 -14.71
C THR A 75 23.29 15.39 -14.86
N PRO A 76 22.50 14.85 -15.81
CA PRO A 76 21.13 15.30 -16.03
C PRO A 76 20.20 14.95 -14.86
N THR A 77 19.21 15.80 -14.59
CA THR A 77 18.10 15.52 -13.64
C THR A 77 16.83 15.06 -14.37
N MET A 78 15.73 14.80 -13.64
CA MET A 78 14.46 14.21 -14.13
C MET A 78 14.50 12.70 -14.41
N GLY A 79 15.41 11.97 -13.78
CA GLY A 79 15.49 10.51 -13.88
C GLY A 79 14.23 9.78 -13.43
N GLY A 80 13.38 10.42 -12.61
CA GLY A 80 12.06 9.89 -12.21
C GLY A 80 11.12 9.54 -13.38
N ILE A 81 11.34 10.12 -14.57
CA ILE A 81 10.60 9.74 -15.79
C ILE A 81 10.86 8.27 -16.14
N LEU A 82 12.09 7.78 -15.98
CA LEU A 82 12.44 6.37 -16.20
C LEU A 82 11.67 5.47 -15.24
N ILE A 83 11.57 5.87 -13.98
CA ILE A 83 10.85 5.12 -12.95
C ILE A 83 9.37 5.03 -13.29
N LEU A 84 8.70 6.17 -13.51
CA LEU A 84 7.26 6.23 -13.77
C LEU A 84 6.86 5.49 -15.04
N THR A 85 7.58 5.70 -16.15
CA THR A 85 7.27 5.03 -17.42
C THR A 85 7.46 3.52 -17.32
N SER A 86 8.48 3.06 -16.60
CA SER A 86 8.72 1.63 -16.37
C SER A 86 7.65 0.98 -15.49
N ILE A 87 7.19 1.67 -14.44
CA ILE A 87 6.07 1.22 -13.60
C ILE A 87 4.81 1.05 -14.45
N LEU A 88 4.43 2.10 -15.20
CA LEU A 88 3.23 2.07 -16.03
C LEU A 88 3.28 0.98 -17.10
N PHE A 89 4.44 0.80 -17.75
CA PHE A 89 4.64 -0.25 -18.74
C PHE A 89 4.43 -1.64 -18.13
N ALA A 90 5.07 -1.94 -17.00
CA ALA A 90 4.93 -3.23 -16.35
C ALA A 90 3.50 -3.50 -15.86
N LEU A 91 2.82 -2.49 -15.32
CA LEU A 91 1.43 -2.60 -14.86
C LEU A 91 0.45 -2.78 -16.03
N LEU A 92 0.69 -2.14 -17.16
CA LEU A 92 -0.12 -2.36 -18.37
C LEU A 92 -0.04 -3.81 -18.83
N LEU A 93 1.11 -4.47 -18.66
CA LEU A 93 1.30 -5.87 -19.00
C LEU A 93 0.68 -6.82 -17.97
N TRP A 94 1.04 -6.63 -16.70
CA TRP A 94 0.85 -7.62 -15.63
C TRP A 94 -0.22 -7.25 -14.59
N GLY A 95 -0.64 -6.00 -14.48
CA GLY A 95 -1.63 -5.53 -13.51
C GLY A 95 -3.07 -5.91 -13.89
N ARG A 96 -3.92 -6.09 -12.88
CA ARG A 96 -5.38 -6.19 -13.04
C ARG A 96 -6.00 -4.81 -13.02
N LEU A 97 -6.40 -4.32 -14.19
CA LEU A 97 -6.94 -2.99 -14.38
C LEU A 97 -8.39 -2.83 -13.87
N ASP A 98 -9.03 -3.90 -13.43
CA ASP A 98 -10.29 -3.91 -12.68
C ASP A 98 -10.09 -3.62 -11.18
N ASN A 99 -8.86 -3.71 -10.67
CA ASN A 99 -8.58 -3.53 -9.25
C ASN A 99 -8.51 -2.05 -8.85
N ARG A 100 -9.30 -1.68 -7.84
CA ARG A 100 -9.44 -0.30 -7.40
C ARG A 100 -8.22 0.21 -6.63
N LEU A 101 -7.57 -0.64 -5.83
CA LEU A 101 -6.40 -0.25 -5.05
C LEU A 101 -5.20 0.04 -5.94
N LEU A 102 -5.04 -0.74 -7.02
CA LEU A 102 -4.01 -0.50 -8.03
C LEU A 102 -4.12 0.91 -8.61
N TRP A 103 -5.32 1.32 -9.04
CA TRP A 103 -5.54 2.65 -9.60
C TRP A 103 -5.29 3.76 -8.60
N MET A 104 -5.66 3.57 -7.32
CA MET A 104 -5.38 4.57 -6.28
C MET A 104 -3.88 4.73 -6.04
N ALA A 105 -3.12 3.63 -6.01
CA ALA A 105 -1.66 3.67 -5.88
C ALA A 105 -1.00 4.35 -7.10
N VAL A 106 -1.42 3.99 -8.32
CA VAL A 106 -0.92 4.62 -9.56
C VAL A 106 -1.27 6.10 -9.61
N MET A 107 -2.50 6.48 -9.27
CA MET A 107 -2.96 7.87 -9.27
C MET A 107 -2.12 8.74 -8.32
N VAL A 108 -1.85 8.28 -7.09
CA VAL A 108 -0.97 9.01 -6.17
C VAL A 108 0.44 9.18 -6.75
N CYS A 109 1.00 8.13 -7.35
CA CYS A 109 2.31 8.19 -7.99
C CYS A 109 2.36 9.17 -9.15
N LEU A 110 1.30 9.19 -9.98
CA LEU A 110 1.22 10.07 -11.14
C LEU A 110 1.02 11.53 -10.74
N ILE A 111 0.17 11.83 -9.76
CA ILE A 111 -0.03 13.21 -9.29
C ILE A 111 1.28 13.74 -8.69
N LEU A 112 1.92 12.99 -7.79
CA LEU A 112 3.17 13.44 -7.18
C LEU A 112 4.35 13.45 -8.16
N GLY A 113 4.39 12.49 -9.08
CA GLY A 113 5.33 12.47 -10.18
C GLY A 113 5.18 13.68 -11.10
N ALA A 114 3.95 14.07 -11.42
CA ALA A 114 3.65 15.27 -12.21
C ALA A 114 4.07 16.55 -11.46
N VAL A 115 3.79 16.66 -10.16
CA VAL A 115 4.25 17.78 -9.33
C VAL A 115 5.78 17.90 -9.36
N GLY A 116 6.47 16.78 -9.20
CA GLY A 116 7.92 16.73 -9.27
C GLY A 116 8.47 17.05 -10.65
N PHE A 117 7.84 16.53 -11.70
CA PHE A 117 8.18 16.84 -13.10
C PHE A 117 8.02 18.33 -13.40
N LEU A 118 6.90 18.93 -12.99
CA LEU A 118 6.66 20.37 -13.12
C LEU A 118 7.76 21.17 -12.40
N ASP A 119 8.19 20.71 -11.23
CA ASP A 119 9.23 21.38 -10.45
C ASP A 119 10.59 21.33 -11.14
N ASP A 120 11.01 20.13 -11.52
CA ASP A 120 12.25 19.93 -12.25
C ASP A 120 12.23 20.70 -13.57
N TYR A 121 11.12 20.64 -14.32
CA TYR A 121 10.96 21.37 -15.58
C TYR A 121 11.07 22.89 -15.41
N ILE A 122 10.46 23.47 -14.37
CA ILE A 122 10.56 24.91 -14.10
C ILE A 122 11.98 25.31 -13.68
N LYS A 123 12.65 24.52 -12.82
CA LYS A 123 14.07 24.73 -12.45
C LYS A 123 14.94 24.81 -13.71
N LEU A 124 14.66 23.93 -14.68
CA LEU A 124 15.37 23.86 -15.95
C LEU A 124 15.09 25.05 -16.87
N MET A 125 13.82 25.41 -17.06
CA MET A 125 13.45 26.54 -17.92
C MET A 125 13.99 27.88 -17.42
N ARG A 126 13.97 28.11 -16.11
CA ARG A 126 14.39 29.39 -15.51
C ARG A 126 15.91 29.53 -15.37
N LYS A 127 16.69 28.47 -15.64
CA LYS A 127 18.14 28.40 -15.37
C LYS A 127 18.51 28.89 -13.97
N HIS A 128 17.59 28.74 -13.03
CA HIS A 128 17.70 29.16 -11.65
C HIS A 128 17.20 28.03 -10.77
N ASN A 129 17.81 27.85 -9.61
CA ASN A 129 17.48 26.74 -8.72
C ASN A 129 16.13 26.88 -8.00
N SER A 130 15.32 27.90 -8.33
CA SER A 130 13.96 28.08 -7.82
C SER A 130 12.95 27.40 -8.74
N GLY A 131 12.49 26.22 -8.32
CA GLY A 131 11.40 25.51 -8.97
C GLY A 131 10.01 26.08 -8.63
N LEU A 132 9.02 25.20 -8.51
CA LEU A 132 7.73 25.51 -7.94
C LEU A 132 7.89 26.14 -6.55
N SER A 133 6.98 27.06 -6.23
CA SER A 133 6.87 27.55 -4.87
C SER A 133 6.54 26.39 -3.92
N ALA A 134 7.02 26.46 -2.67
CA ALA A 134 6.70 25.46 -1.66
C ALA A 134 5.17 25.25 -1.51
N ARG A 135 4.39 26.33 -1.64
CA ARG A 135 2.91 26.28 -1.62
C ARG A 135 2.34 25.49 -2.80
N ALA A 136 2.89 25.66 -4.00
CA ALA A 136 2.41 24.93 -5.19
C ALA A 136 2.72 23.43 -5.08
N LYS A 137 3.93 23.06 -4.61
CA LYS A 137 4.27 21.65 -4.33
C LYS A 137 3.33 21.04 -3.29
N LEU A 138 3.14 21.74 -2.18
CA LEU A 138 2.26 21.29 -1.09
C LEU A 138 0.82 21.15 -1.58
N THR A 139 0.34 22.03 -2.46
CA THR A 139 -1.01 21.93 -3.05
C THR A 139 -1.17 20.63 -3.83
N GLY A 140 -0.19 20.25 -4.66
CA GLY A 140 -0.23 18.98 -5.37
C GLY A 140 -0.22 17.75 -4.44
N GLN A 141 0.54 17.81 -3.34
CA GLN A 141 0.55 16.76 -2.31
C GLN A 141 -0.78 16.70 -1.54
N LEU A 142 -1.37 17.85 -1.22
CA LEU A 142 -2.70 17.98 -0.61
C LEU A 142 -3.78 17.38 -1.51
N VAL A 143 -3.71 17.62 -2.82
CA VAL A 143 -4.64 17.03 -3.80
C VAL A 143 -4.50 15.51 -3.85
N ALA A 144 -3.26 14.98 -3.97
CA ALA A 144 -3.03 13.53 -3.99
C ALA A 144 -3.55 12.84 -2.72
N GLY A 145 -3.19 13.38 -1.55
CA GLY A 145 -3.65 12.88 -0.25
C GLY A 145 -5.15 13.06 -0.04
N GLY A 146 -5.73 14.19 -0.49
CA GLY A 146 -7.14 14.48 -0.35
C GLY A 146 -8.01 13.54 -1.18
N ILE A 147 -7.65 13.30 -2.44
CA ILE A 147 -8.36 12.33 -3.30
C ILE A 147 -8.29 10.93 -2.67
N LEU A 148 -7.11 10.47 -2.25
CA LEU A 148 -6.95 9.17 -1.60
C LEU A 148 -7.75 9.08 -0.29
N GLY A 149 -7.69 10.11 0.55
CA GLY A 149 -8.36 10.14 1.85
C GLY A 149 -9.88 10.16 1.72
N ILE A 150 -10.43 11.00 0.84
CA ILE A 150 -11.87 11.03 0.54
C ILE A 150 -12.32 9.68 -0.02
N TRP A 151 -11.55 9.10 -0.95
CA TRP A 151 -11.88 7.81 -1.52
C TRP A 151 -11.87 6.70 -0.45
N LEU A 152 -10.84 6.63 0.40
CA LEU A 152 -10.77 5.66 1.51
C LEU A 152 -11.89 5.86 2.53
N TYR A 153 -12.32 7.11 2.77
CA TYR A 153 -13.42 7.40 3.68
C TYR A 153 -14.76 6.84 3.17
N TRP A 154 -15.04 6.95 1.86
CA TRP A 154 -16.30 6.47 1.28
C TRP A 154 -16.26 5.05 0.70
N SER A 155 -15.07 4.52 0.45
CA SER A 155 -14.85 3.21 -0.17
C SER A 155 -14.08 2.28 0.76
N PRO A 156 -14.79 1.50 1.60
CA PRO A 156 -14.15 0.51 2.46
C PRO A 156 -13.32 -0.49 1.64
N ILE A 157 -12.08 -0.70 2.10
CA ILE A 157 -11.12 -1.65 1.54
C ILE A 157 -11.00 -2.93 2.38
N THR A 158 -11.59 -2.94 3.58
CA THR A 158 -11.65 -4.06 4.51
C THR A 158 -13.00 -4.77 4.42
N ALA A 159 -13.08 -5.99 4.93
CA ALA A 159 -14.35 -6.71 5.05
C ALA A 159 -15.38 -5.88 5.84
N SER A 160 -16.62 -5.82 5.34
CA SER A 160 -17.66 -4.99 5.95
C SER A 160 -18.24 -5.67 7.19
N PRO A 161 -18.41 -4.95 8.30
CA PRO A 161 -19.00 -5.51 9.51
C PRO A 161 -20.54 -5.59 9.46
N VAL A 162 -21.19 -5.08 8.42
CA VAL A 162 -22.67 -4.97 8.37
C VAL A 162 -23.31 -5.62 7.15
N ASN A 163 -22.53 -6.01 6.14
CA ASN A 163 -23.03 -6.70 4.95
C ASN A 163 -21.97 -7.66 4.40
N PHE A 164 -22.39 -8.77 3.80
CA PHE A 164 -21.59 -9.62 2.92
C PHE A 164 -21.51 -9.06 1.51
N SER A 165 -20.30 -9.06 0.98
CA SER A 165 -19.98 -8.81 -0.42
C SER A 165 -19.20 -9.99 -1.00
N ALA A 166 -19.13 -10.07 -2.33
CA ALA A 166 -18.36 -11.12 -3.00
C ALA A 166 -16.86 -11.12 -2.62
N ARG A 167 -16.34 -9.98 -2.14
CA ARG A 167 -14.95 -9.81 -1.70
C ARG A 167 -14.70 -10.39 -0.30
N ASP A 168 -15.75 -10.63 0.45
CA ASP A 168 -15.66 -11.26 1.77
C ASP A 168 -15.67 -12.80 1.66
N VAL A 169 -16.13 -13.36 0.55
CA VAL A 169 -16.16 -14.83 0.35
C VAL A 169 -14.76 -15.31 -0.05
N LEU A 170 -14.16 -16.13 0.81
CA LEU A 170 -12.81 -16.67 0.63
C LEU A 170 -12.81 -17.90 -0.26
N ASP A 171 -13.84 -18.74 -0.11
CA ASP A 171 -14.04 -19.97 -0.87
C ASP A 171 -15.54 -20.17 -1.07
N TRP A 172 -15.97 -20.02 -2.32
CA TRP A 172 -17.37 -20.17 -2.72
C TRP A 172 -17.86 -21.61 -2.60
N GLN A 173 -17.00 -22.58 -2.91
CA GLN A 173 -17.36 -23.99 -2.85
C GLN A 173 -17.52 -24.42 -1.39
N LYS A 174 -16.57 -24.02 -0.54
CA LYS A 174 -16.68 -24.24 0.90
C LYS A 174 -17.90 -23.54 1.49
N LEU A 175 -18.17 -22.29 1.10
CA LEU A 175 -19.36 -21.56 1.56
C LEU A 175 -20.66 -22.33 1.26
N VAL A 176 -20.82 -22.84 0.04
CA VAL A 176 -21.99 -23.64 -0.36
C VAL A 176 -22.07 -24.93 0.45
N GLN A 177 -20.95 -25.66 0.57
CA GLN A 177 -20.89 -26.91 1.33
C GLN A 177 -21.29 -26.71 2.80
N GLU A 178 -20.73 -25.71 3.47
CA GLU A 178 -21.01 -25.39 4.87
C GLU A 178 -22.45 -24.88 5.04
N LEU A 179 -22.96 -24.06 4.12
CA LEU A 179 -24.36 -23.63 4.17
C LEU A 179 -25.35 -24.79 4.02
N HIS A 180 -24.94 -25.90 3.38
CA HIS A 180 -25.75 -27.12 3.24
C HIS A 180 -25.55 -28.16 4.35
N HIS A 181 -24.32 -28.38 4.83
CA HIS A 181 -23.96 -29.51 5.71
C HIS A 181 -23.11 -29.10 6.93
N GLY A 182 -22.88 -27.80 7.15
CA GLY A 182 -21.95 -27.32 8.18
C GLY A 182 -22.41 -27.63 9.61
N ASN A 183 -21.48 -28.17 10.39
CA ASN A 183 -21.62 -28.46 11.83
C ASN A 183 -21.17 -27.20 12.61
N PRO A 184 -21.95 -26.61 13.54
CA PRO A 184 -23.11 -27.16 14.25
C PRO A 184 -24.44 -26.97 13.52
N ASP A 185 -25.11 -28.11 13.32
CA ASP A 185 -26.38 -28.23 12.58
C ASP A 185 -27.42 -27.20 13.04
N GLN A 186 -27.45 -26.86 14.33
CA GLN A 186 -28.45 -25.94 14.89
C GLN A 186 -28.21 -24.49 14.46
N ALA A 187 -26.98 -23.98 14.58
CA ALA A 187 -26.64 -22.62 14.14
C ALA A 187 -26.83 -22.46 12.63
N MET A 188 -26.37 -23.45 11.87
CA MET A 188 -26.45 -23.41 10.41
C MET A 188 -27.90 -23.53 9.92
N ALA A 189 -28.72 -24.39 10.54
CA ALA A 189 -30.15 -24.47 10.26
C ALA A 189 -30.85 -23.14 10.57
N ARG A 190 -30.47 -22.45 11.65
CA ARG A 190 -30.99 -21.11 11.98
C ARG A 190 -30.63 -20.06 10.94
N ILE A 191 -29.41 -20.09 10.40
CA ILE A 191 -28.99 -19.20 9.30
C ILE A 191 -29.80 -19.51 8.05
N ARG A 192 -29.84 -20.78 7.64
CA ARG A 192 -30.55 -21.22 6.43
C ARG A 192 -32.05 -20.94 6.48
N GLY A 193 -32.69 -21.20 7.61
CA GLY A 193 -34.13 -20.94 7.81
C GLY A 193 -34.52 -19.48 7.71
N ARG A 194 -33.56 -18.55 7.85
CA ARG A 194 -33.74 -17.11 7.70
C ARG A 194 -33.35 -16.58 6.32
N MET A 195 -32.87 -17.46 5.42
CA MET A 195 -32.62 -17.11 4.03
C MET A 195 -33.91 -17.13 3.22
N GLY A 196 -34.06 -16.20 2.28
CA GLY A 196 -35.23 -16.14 1.40
C GLY A 196 -35.29 -17.32 0.41
N PRO A 197 -36.47 -17.63 -0.15
CA PRO A 197 -36.69 -18.78 -1.03
C PRO A 197 -35.82 -18.73 -2.29
N ALA A 198 -35.56 -17.54 -2.84
CA ALA A 198 -34.67 -17.37 -3.99
C ALA A 198 -33.21 -17.78 -3.66
N SER A 199 -32.72 -17.43 -2.48
CA SER A 199 -31.37 -17.78 -2.03
C SER A 199 -31.23 -19.26 -1.69
N LEU A 200 -32.29 -19.88 -1.14
CA LEU A 200 -32.33 -21.33 -0.93
C LEU A 200 -32.37 -22.09 -2.26
N GLY A 201 -33.13 -21.59 -3.24
CA GLY A 201 -33.13 -22.12 -4.60
C GLY A 201 -31.75 -22.04 -5.26
N ALA A 202 -31.09 -20.87 -5.16
CA ALA A 202 -29.72 -20.68 -5.64
C ALA A 202 -28.72 -21.61 -4.94
N LEU A 203 -28.82 -21.75 -3.62
CA LEU A 203 -28.00 -22.66 -2.84
C LEU A 203 -28.17 -24.11 -3.33
N ASN A 204 -29.40 -24.60 -3.46
CA ASN A 204 -29.69 -25.96 -3.97
C ASN A 204 -29.20 -26.17 -5.40
N ALA A 205 -29.34 -25.17 -6.28
CA ALA A 205 -28.82 -25.24 -7.64
C ALA A 205 -27.29 -25.38 -7.65
N LEU A 206 -26.58 -24.63 -6.82
CA LEU A 206 -25.11 -24.73 -6.68
C LEU A 206 -24.63 -26.08 -6.12
N GLN A 207 -25.44 -26.73 -5.29
CA GLN A 207 -25.14 -28.07 -4.80
C GLN A 207 -25.28 -29.13 -5.92
N GLN A 208 -26.29 -28.97 -6.77
CA GLN A 208 -26.55 -29.90 -7.88
C GLN A 208 -25.56 -29.70 -9.03
N ASP A 209 -25.24 -28.45 -9.35
CA ASP A 209 -24.27 -28.09 -10.38
C ASP A 209 -23.29 -27.03 -9.85
N PRO A 210 -22.11 -27.47 -9.35
CA PRO A 210 -21.05 -26.57 -8.90
C PRO A 210 -20.55 -25.60 -9.98
N ALA A 211 -20.73 -25.88 -11.28
CA ALA A 211 -20.28 -25.00 -12.36
C ALA A 211 -21.04 -23.67 -12.38
N LEU A 212 -22.27 -23.66 -11.84
CA LEU A 212 -23.09 -22.45 -11.67
C LEU A 212 -22.44 -21.40 -10.76
N MET A 213 -21.40 -21.75 -9.97
CA MET A 213 -20.63 -20.78 -9.20
C MET A 213 -19.98 -19.69 -10.06
N ALA A 214 -19.73 -19.95 -11.35
CA ALA A 214 -19.19 -18.95 -12.27
C ALA A 214 -20.16 -17.78 -12.48
N ASP A 215 -21.48 -18.03 -12.38
CA ASP A 215 -22.52 -17.03 -12.61
C ASP A 215 -22.53 -15.97 -11.49
N PRO A 216 -22.28 -14.67 -11.82
CA PRO A 216 -22.39 -13.58 -10.85
C PRO A 216 -23.80 -13.41 -10.27
N GLY A 217 -24.83 -13.72 -11.05
CA GLY A 217 -26.23 -13.63 -10.64
C GLY A 217 -26.53 -14.56 -9.47
N ILE A 218 -26.18 -15.84 -9.61
CA ILE A 218 -26.39 -16.86 -8.56
C ILE A 218 -25.60 -16.51 -7.29
N ARG A 219 -24.33 -16.09 -7.43
CA ARG A 219 -23.51 -15.62 -6.30
C ARG A 219 -24.14 -14.40 -5.60
N SER A 220 -24.69 -13.46 -6.37
CA SER A 220 -25.37 -12.29 -5.80
C SER A 220 -26.64 -12.66 -5.03
N THR A 221 -27.43 -13.62 -5.53
CA THR A 221 -28.64 -14.11 -4.87
C THR A 221 -28.32 -14.84 -3.56
N LEU A 222 -27.23 -15.61 -3.53
CA LEU A 222 -26.76 -16.25 -2.30
C LEU A 222 -26.33 -15.22 -1.24
N LEU A 223 -25.54 -14.21 -1.64
CA LEU A 223 -25.13 -13.11 -0.76
C LEU A 223 -26.30 -12.27 -0.25
N GLN A 224 -27.31 -12.02 -1.09
CA GLN A 224 -28.55 -11.35 -0.66
C GLN A 224 -29.24 -12.14 0.44
N GLY A 225 -29.24 -13.48 0.35
CA GLY A 225 -29.74 -14.36 1.40
C GLY A 225 -29.02 -14.15 2.72
N LEU A 226 -27.68 -14.24 2.72
CA LEU A 226 -26.87 -13.99 3.91
C LEU A 226 -27.08 -12.57 4.48
N ASN A 227 -27.17 -11.56 3.62
CA ASN A 227 -27.46 -10.18 4.02
C ASN A 227 -28.85 -9.99 4.63
N THR A 228 -29.83 -10.81 4.22
CA THR A 228 -31.16 -10.82 4.82
C THR A 228 -31.08 -11.37 6.24
N VAL A 229 -30.33 -12.46 6.44
CA VAL A 229 -30.11 -13.07 7.78
C VAL A 229 -29.52 -12.06 8.77
N LEU A 230 -28.64 -11.15 8.32
CA LEU A 230 -28.04 -10.12 9.17
C LEU A 230 -29.04 -9.21 9.88
N SER A 231 -30.25 -9.05 9.35
CA SER A 231 -31.27 -8.16 9.95
C SER A 231 -32.17 -8.87 10.98
N SER A 232 -32.01 -10.18 11.15
CA SER A 232 -32.86 -11.02 12.01
C SER A 232 -32.70 -10.66 13.48
N ALA A 233 -33.81 -10.48 14.19
CA ALA A 233 -33.81 -10.06 15.60
C ALA A 233 -33.38 -11.18 16.57
N ASP A 234 -33.48 -12.43 16.15
CA ASP A 234 -33.43 -13.62 17.01
C ASP A 234 -32.45 -14.68 16.48
N LEU A 235 -31.42 -14.25 15.72
CA LEU A 235 -30.46 -15.17 15.12
C LEU A 235 -29.68 -15.94 16.19
N TYR A 236 -29.15 -15.22 17.18
CA TYR A 236 -28.38 -15.80 18.28
C TYR A 236 -29.25 -16.62 19.21
N ASP A 237 -28.77 -17.81 19.54
CA ASP A 237 -29.38 -18.73 20.48
C ASP A 237 -28.22 -19.46 21.20
N PRO A 238 -28.10 -19.35 22.53
CA PRO A 238 -26.97 -19.89 23.27
C PRO A 238 -26.75 -21.39 23.09
N ASP A 239 -27.84 -22.15 22.95
CA ASP A 239 -27.77 -23.61 22.75
C ASP A 239 -27.31 -23.92 21.32
N ALA A 240 -27.82 -23.19 20.33
CA ALA A 240 -27.42 -23.37 18.94
C ALA A 240 -25.95 -22.95 18.66
N TRP A 241 -25.41 -21.99 19.41
CA TRP A 241 -24.02 -21.52 19.32
C TRP A 241 -23.06 -22.20 20.30
N GLN A 242 -23.50 -23.26 20.99
CA GLN A 242 -22.67 -23.97 21.95
C GLN A 242 -21.43 -24.59 21.30
N GLY A 243 -20.25 -24.35 21.90
CA GLY A 243 -18.97 -24.88 21.39
C GLY A 243 -18.37 -24.11 20.20
N ILE A 244 -19.01 -23.03 19.75
CA ILE A 244 -18.47 -22.12 18.75
C ILE A 244 -17.71 -21.01 19.46
N GLU A 245 -16.43 -20.85 19.15
CA GLU A 245 -15.63 -19.73 19.66
C GLU A 245 -16.12 -18.41 19.03
N LEU A 246 -16.64 -17.52 19.88
CA LEU A 246 -17.04 -16.18 19.48
C LEU A 246 -15.93 -15.17 19.78
N PRO A 247 -15.80 -14.09 18.97
CA PRO A 247 -14.90 -13.00 19.31
C PRO A 247 -15.32 -12.34 20.63
N SER A 248 -14.37 -12.00 21.50
CA SER A 248 -14.62 -11.32 22.79
C SER A 248 -15.45 -10.03 22.66
N SER A 249 -15.27 -9.30 21.55
CA SER A 249 -16.08 -8.11 21.22
C SER A 249 -17.57 -8.39 21.02
N ILE A 250 -17.94 -9.62 20.68
CA ILE A 250 -19.33 -10.04 20.50
C ILE A 250 -19.92 -10.50 21.83
N GLU A 251 -19.14 -11.19 22.67
CA GLU A 251 -19.57 -11.56 24.02
C GLU A 251 -19.93 -10.33 24.87
N SER A 252 -19.14 -9.25 24.75
CA SER A 252 -19.44 -7.98 25.41
C SER A 252 -20.68 -7.28 24.85
N LEU A 253 -20.94 -7.37 23.54
CA LEU A 253 -22.14 -6.81 22.92
C LEU A 253 -23.40 -7.62 23.25
N LEU A 254 -23.32 -8.94 23.26
CA LEU A 254 -24.42 -9.85 23.61
C LEU A 254 -24.83 -9.73 25.09
N SER A 255 -23.88 -9.39 25.97
CA SER A 255 -24.15 -9.14 27.40
C SER A 255 -24.70 -7.73 27.68
N SER A 256 -24.61 -6.81 26.72
CA SER A 256 -25.21 -5.47 26.84
C SER A 256 -26.67 -5.46 26.38
N ALA A 257 -27.61 -5.21 27.29
CA ALA A 257 -29.05 -5.20 26.99
C ALA A 257 -29.48 -4.14 25.96
N SER A 258 -28.64 -3.12 25.70
CA SER A 258 -28.90 -2.03 24.76
C SER A 258 -28.38 -2.28 23.33
N GLY A 259 -27.56 -3.32 23.09
CA GLY A 259 -26.84 -3.52 21.83
C GLY A 259 -27.68 -4.10 20.67
N THR A 260 -28.87 -4.64 20.93
CA THR A 260 -29.70 -5.34 19.93
C THR A 260 -30.85 -4.49 19.37
N GLU A 261 -31.09 -3.31 19.94
CA GLU A 261 -32.17 -2.39 19.52
C GLU A 261 -31.83 -1.66 18.22
N ASN A 262 -30.56 -1.27 18.04
CA ASN A 262 -30.09 -0.59 16.83
C ASN A 262 -29.80 -1.59 15.69
N LEU A 263 -30.38 -1.35 14.51
CA LEU A 263 -30.22 -2.21 13.33
C LEU A 263 -28.75 -2.41 12.92
N SER A 264 -27.89 -1.38 13.06
CA SER A 264 -26.48 -1.51 12.69
C SER A 264 -25.72 -2.46 13.62
N ASP A 265 -26.01 -2.37 14.92
CA ASP A 265 -25.33 -3.19 15.93
C ASP A 265 -25.82 -4.64 15.85
N ARG A 266 -27.11 -4.84 15.59
CA ARG A 266 -27.67 -6.15 15.24
C ARG A 266 -26.99 -6.77 14.03
N LYS A 267 -26.83 -6.01 12.94
CA LYS A 267 -26.14 -6.49 11.74
C LYS A 267 -24.70 -6.89 12.04
N ARG A 268 -23.99 -6.13 12.89
CA ARG A 268 -22.61 -6.45 13.32
C ARG A 268 -22.53 -7.74 14.12
N ILE A 269 -23.42 -7.91 15.10
CA ILE A 269 -23.49 -9.11 15.92
C ILE A 269 -23.79 -10.31 15.02
N ASN A 270 -24.86 -10.24 14.22
CA ASN A 270 -25.25 -11.34 13.32
C ASN A 270 -24.17 -11.67 12.30
N ARG A 271 -23.43 -10.66 11.83
CA ARG A 271 -22.30 -10.86 10.90
C ARG A 271 -21.21 -11.69 11.56
N ALA A 272 -20.80 -11.34 12.77
CA ALA A 272 -19.78 -12.07 13.50
C ALA A 272 -20.23 -13.49 13.90
N LEU A 273 -21.51 -13.69 14.24
CA LEU A 273 -22.08 -15.02 14.49
C LEU A 273 -21.99 -15.92 13.27
N ILE A 274 -22.30 -15.39 12.08
CA ILE A 274 -22.19 -16.13 10.81
C ILE A 274 -20.72 -16.42 10.48
N GLU A 275 -19.81 -15.47 10.71
CA GLU A 275 -18.36 -15.68 10.49
C GLU A 275 -17.79 -16.79 11.38
N ALA A 276 -18.25 -16.87 12.63
CA ALA A 276 -17.79 -17.88 13.58
C ALA A 276 -18.15 -19.32 13.13
N VAL A 277 -19.28 -19.48 12.43
CA VAL A 277 -19.74 -20.78 11.91
C VAL A 277 -19.34 -21.05 10.46
N LEU A 278 -18.73 -20.08 9.77
CA LEU A 278 -18.21 -20.23 8.40
C LEU A 278 -16.69 -19.99 8.33
N PRO A 279 -15.88 -20.65 9.17
CA PRO A 279 -14.44 -20.40 9.23
C PRO A 279 -13.77 -20.74 7.89
N GLY A 280 -13.14 -19.75 7.28
CA GLY A 280 -12.42 -19.92 6.02
C GLY A 280 -13.31 -19.98 4.77
N ALA A 281 -14.64 -19.98 4.91
CA ALA A 281 -15.55 -19.72 3.80
C ALA A 281 -15.78 -18.21 3.61
N VAL A 282 -15.84 -17.47 4.72
CA VAL A 282 -15.99 -16.01 4.72
C VAL A 282 -14.89 -15.36 5.58
N ALA A 283 -14.43 -14.20 5.13
CA ALA A 283 -13.51 -13.32 5.83
C ALA A 283 -14.14 -12.78 7.11
N ALA A 284 -13.35 -12.77 8.17
CA ALA A 284 -13.69 -12.09 9.41
C ALA A 284 -13.76 -10.58 9.19
N SER A 285 -14.87 -9.97 9.56
CA SER A 285 -15.00 -8.52 9.63
C SER A 285 -14.52 -8.04 11.00
N ARG A 286 -13.80 -6.91 11.02
CA ARG A 286 -13.46 -6.28 12.31
C ARG A 286 -14.62 -5.38 12.73
N ALA A 287 -14.94 -5.38 14.01
CA ALA A 287 -15.99 -4.54 14.60
C ALA A 287 -15.72 -3.03 14.40
N HIS A 288 -14.47 -2.65 14.13
CA HIS A 288 -14.03 -1.27 13.97
C HIS A 288 -14.32 -0.71 12.57
N SER A 289 -14.54 0.62 12.50
CA SER A 289 -14.66 1.34 11.21
C SER A 289 -13.43 1.13 10.33
N HIS A 290 -13.59 1.12 9.02
CA HIS A 290 -12.47 1.10 8.06
C HIS A 290 -11.57 2.34 8.18
N THR A 291 -12.10 3.42 8.77
CA THR A 291 -11.38 4.66 9.11
C THR A 291 -10.63 4.58 10.44
N SER A 292 -10.61 3.42 11.10
CA SER A 292 -9.82 3.22 12.31
C SER A 292 -8.37 2.85 11.98
N ILE A 293 -7.46 3.28 12.83
CA ILE A 293 -6.03 2.97 12.73
C ILE A 293 -5.70 1.93 13.79
N GLY A 294 -5.17 0.78 13.38
CA GLY A 294 -4.70 -0.25 14.31
C GLY A 294 -3.33 0.11 14.87
N VAL A 295 -3.17 0.07 16.19
CA VAL A 295 -1.89 0.35 16.84
C VAL A 295 -0.99 -0.90 16.77
N PRO A 296 0.23 -0.82 16.21
CA PRO A 296 1.18 -1.93 16.26
C PRO A 296 1.53 -2.26 17.72
N GLY A 297 1.61 -3.55 18.06
CA GLY A 297 1.89 -3.99 19.44
C GLY A 297 0.66 -4.29 20.31
N PHE A 298 -0.55 -4.00 19.83
CA PHE A 298 -1.79 -4.19 20.57
C PHE A 298 -2.90 -4.78 19.67
N LYS A 299 -3.35 -6.02 19.93
CA LYS A 299 -4.36 -6.77 19.13
C LYS A 299 -5.64 -6.00 18.84
N ASP A 300 -6.19 -5.36 19.87
CA ASP A 300 -7.54 -4.80 19.86
C ASP A 300 -7.57 -3.28 20.04
N LEU A 301 -6.40 -2.62 19.99
CA LEU A 301 -6.34 -1.16 20.09
C LEU A 301 -6.47 -0.53 18.70
N PHE A 302 -7.67 -0.02 18.43
CA PHE A 302 -7.99 0.74 17.23
C PHE A 302 -8.39 2.16 17.60
N ILE A 303 -7.78 3.14 16.93
CA ILE A 303 -8.10 4.55 17.11
C ILE A 303 -9.10 4.95 16.01
N PRO A 304 -10.39 5.16 16.31
CA PRO A 304 -11.37 5.59 15.33
C PRO A 304 -11.19 7.07 15.00
N LEU A 305 -10.75 7.38 13.78
CA LEU A 305 -10.60 8.78 13.36
C LEU A 305 -11.85 9.37 12.68
N GLY A 306 -12.74 8.52 12.17
CA GLY A 306 -13.90 8.97 11.38
C GLY A 306 -13.47 9.91 10.25
N PRO A 307 -14.09 11.10 10.09
CA PRO A 307 -13.71 12.08 9.07
C PRO A 307 -12.26 12.58 9.17
N LEU A 308 -11.65 12.59 10.36
CA LEU A 308 -10.25 13.00 10.55
C LEU A 308 -9.26 12.05 9.85
N TYR A 309 -9.72 10.85 9.44
CA TYR A 309 -8.91 9.93 8.65
C TYR A 309 -8.46 10.56 7.32
N ILE A 310 -9.25 11.47 6.73
CA ILE A 310 -8.87 12.19 5.51
C ILE A 310 -7.63 13.07 5.78
N LEU A 311 -7.63 13.82 6.88
CA LEU A 311 -6.50 14.66 7.27
C LEU A 311 -5.26 13.82 7.61
N PHE A 312 -5.47 12.67 8.25
CA PHE A 312 -4.39 11.72 8.52
C PHE A 312 -3.76 11.18 7.22
N VAL A 313 -4.57 10.78 6.24
CA VAL A 313 -4.09 10.32 4.93
C VAL A 313 -3.28 11.42 4.23
N ILE A 314 -3.80 12.65 4.21
CA ILE A 314 -3.10 13.83 3.67
C ILE A 314 -1.74 14.01 4.35
N PHE A 315 -1.73 13.97 5.69
CA PHE A 315 -0.52 14.10 6.48
C PHE A 315 0.51 13.01 6.14
N VAL A 316 0.09 11.75 6.02
CA VAL A 316 0.97 10.63 5.67
C VAL A 316 1.61 10.85 4.29
N ILE A 317 0.81 11.18 3.26
CA ILE A 317 1.29 11.40 1.89
C ILE A 317 2.27 12.57 1.82
N ILE A 318 1.95 13.71 2.45
CA ILE A 318 2.85 14.87 2.51
C ILE A 318 4.15 14.51 3.23
N SER A 319 4.06 13.84 4.37
CA SER A 319 5.23 13.53 5.20
C SER A 319 6.20 12.63 4.46
N ILE A 320 5.74 11.51 3.91
CA ILE A 320 6.63 10.55 3.25
C ILE A 320 7.17 11.07 1.91
N SER A 321 6.38 11.81 1.13
CA SER A 321 6.85 12.37 -0.15
C SER A 321 7.96 13.40 0.05
N ASN A 322 7.83 14.28 1.05
CA ASN A 322 8.90 15.21 1.40
C ASN A 322 10.09 14.51 2.07
N ALA A 323 9.86 13.46 2.86
CA ALA A 323 10.94 12.69 3.48
C ALA A 323 11.84 12.03 2.42
N VAL A 324 11.25 11.39 1.40
CA VAL A 324 12.02 10.81 0.28
C VAL A 324 12.74 11.90 -0.52
N ASN A 325 12.11 13.05 -0.75
CA ASN A 325 12.75 14.19 -1.44
C ASN A 325 13.95 14.76 -0.67
N LEU A 326 13.87 14.85 0.67
CA LEU A 326 15.00 15.29 1.50
C LEU A 326 16.17 14.30 1.49
N THR A 327 15.90 13.01 1.29
CA THR A 327 16.93 11.96 1.24
C THR A 327 17.60 11.83 -0.13
N ASP A 328 17.05 12.43 -1.20
CA ASP A 328 17.61 12.42 -2.56
C ASP A 328 18.78 13.41 -2.72
N GLY A 329 19.79 13.27 -1.87
CA GLY A 329 21.00 14.10 -1.85
C GLY A 329 22.29 13.37 -2.23
N LEU A 330 22.26 12.03 -2.28
CA LEU A 330 23.40 11.17 -2.62
C LEU A 330 23.03 10.14 -3.70
N ASP A 331 24.03 9.75 -4.49
CA ASP A 331 23.91 8.77 -5.56
C ASP A 331 23.42 7.42 -4.99
N GLY A 332 22.27 6.94 -5.47
CA GLY A 332 21.67 5.66 -5.08
C GLY A 332 20.95 5.63 -3.73
N LEU A 333 21.04 6.68 -2.91
CA LEU A 333 20.51 6.66 -1.54
C LEU A 333 18.98 6.59 -1.49
N ALA A 334 18.29 7.58 -2.06
CA ALA A 334 16.83 7.65 -2.01
C ALA A 334 16.16 6.51 -2.78
N ALA A 335 16.65 6.21 -3.99
CA ALA A 335 16.12 5.12 -4.80
C ALA A 335 16.33 3.74 -4.13
N GLY A 336 17.51 3.48 -3.56
CA GLY A 336 17.80 2.25 -2.84
C GLY A 336 16.95 2.09 -1.59
N ALA A 337 16.86 3.11 -0.75
CA ALA A 337 16.04 3.09 0.45
C ALA A 337 14.54 2.93 0.12
N SER A 338 14.06 3.60 -0.93
CA SER A 338 12.68 3.46 -1.39
C SER A 338 12.39 2.04 -1.86
N THR A 339 13.32 1.44 -2.61
CA THR A 339 13.20 0.05 -3.09
C THR A 339 13.09 -0.93 -1.93
N ILE A 340 13.87 -0.72 -0.86
CA ILE A 340 13.79 -1.52 0.38
C ILE A 340 12.43 -1.35 1.08
N SER A 341 11.90 -0.13 1.21
CA SER A 341 10.57 0.06 1.80
C SER A 341 9.44 -0.54 0.94
N ILE A 342 9.56 -0.47 -0.39
CA ILE A 342 8.59 -1.02 -1.33
C ILE A 342 8.53 -2.54 -1.27
N ILE A 343 9.68 -3.24 -1.23
CA ILE A 343 9.66 -4.71 -1.12
C ILE A 343 8.99 -5.16 0.19
N THR A 344 9.19 -4.44 1.29
CA THR A 344 8.51 -4.70 2.56
C THR A 344 7.01 -4.53 2.43
N TYR A 345 6.55 -3.40 1.88
CA TYR A 345 5.14 -3.15 1.70
C TYR A 345 4.48 -4.07 0.65
N ALA A 346 5.24 -4.52 -0.35
CA ALA A 346 4.79 -5.53 -1.30
C ALA A 346 4.54 -6.88 -0.59
N GLY A 347 5.48 -7.31 0.27
CA GLY A 347 5.30 -8.48 1.12
C GLY A 347 4.10 -8.34 2.07
N ILE A 348 3.93 -7.18 2.70
CA ILE A 348 2.77 -6.88 3.54
C ILE A 348 1.48 -6.95 2.72
N ALA A 349 1.44 -6.36 1.52
CA ALA A 349 0.28 -6.39 0.64
C ALA A 349 -0.15 -7.83 0.32
N TYR A 350 0.81 -8.71 0.03
CA TYR A 350 0.55 -10.13 -0.17
C TYR A 350 -0.02 -10.78 1.10
N ILE A 351 0.57 -10.53 2.27
CA ILE A 351 0.12 -11.06 3.57
C ILE A 351 -1.31 -10.60 3.90
N VAL A 352 -1.62 -9.30 3.80
CA VAL A 352 -2.94 -8.77 4.18
C VAL A 352 -4.03 -9.13 3.17
N SER A 353 -3.66 -9.47 1.94
CA SER A 353 -4.58 -9.98 0.91
C SER A 353 -4.98 -11.44 1.10
N ARG A 354 -4.34 -12.14 2.05
CA ARG A 354 -4.57 -13.54 2.36
C ARG A 354 -5.28 -13.68 3.71
N ALA A 355 -6.45 -14.30 3.72
CA ALA A 355 -7.27 -14.40 4.91
C ALA A 355 -6.66 -15.30 5.99
N ASP A 356 -5.99 -16.38 5.59
CA ASP A 356 -5.26 -17.29 6.48
C ASP A 356 -4.10 -16.58 7.18
N TRP A 357 -3.28 -15.85 6.43
CA TRP A 357 -2.14 -15.10 6.99
C TRP A 357 -2.57 -13.90 7.82
N SER A 358 -3.56 -13.13 7.36
CA SER A 358 -4.08 -12.00 8.13
C SER A 358 -4.76 -12.44 9.42
N ARG A 359 -5.43 -13.59 9.45
CA ARG A 359 -5.94 -14.20 10.68
C ARG A 359 -4.80 -14.65 11.60
N TYR A 360 -3.81 -15.38 11.08
CA TYR A 360 -2.67 -15.87 11.87
C TYR A 360 -1.85 -14.74 12.51
N LEU A 361 -1.63 -13.64 11.78
CA LEU A 361 -0.84 -12.49 12.24
C LEU A 361 -1.69 -11.39 12.89
N TYR A 362 -3.00 -11.63 13.09
CA TYR A 362 -3.93 -10.62 13.60
C TYR A 362 -3.83 -9.28 12.85
N LEU A 363 -3.69 -9.33 11.53
CA LEU A 363 -3.68 -8.15 10.66
C LEU A 363 -5.09 -7.85 10.14
N THR A 364 -5.28 -6.63 9.65
CA THR A 364 -6.53 -6.25 8.97
C THR A 364 -6.52 -6.88 7.58
N PHE A 365 -7.51 -7.71 7.27
CA PHE A 365 -7.67 -8.32 5.96
C PHE A 365 -8.11 -7.28 4.93
N VAL A 366 -7.38 -7.22 3.80
CA VAL A 366 -7.64 -6.31 2.68
C VAL A 366 -7.66 -7.14 1.38
N PRO A 367 -8.83 -7.67 0.96
CA PRO A 367 -8.90 -8.65 -0.12
C PRO A 367 -8.30 -8.18 -1.45
N GLU A 368 -8.48 -6.91 -1.80
CA GLU A 368 -8.00 -6.33 -3.05
C GLU A 368 -6.49 -5.97 -3.03
N ALA A 369 -5.80 -6.14 -1.89
CA ALA A 369 -4.39 -5.77 -1.74
C ALA A 369 -3.42 -6.67 -2.51
N SER A 370 -3.87 -7.82 -3.03
CA SER A 370 -3.01 -8.73 -3.82
C SER A 370 -2.45 -8.04 -5.07
N GLU A 371 -3.18 -7.09 -5.64
CA GLU A 371 -2.69 -6.30 -6.79
C GLU A 371 -1.68 -5.22 -6.39
N LEU A 372 -1.67 -4.81 -5.13
CA LEU A 372 -0.60 -3.94 -4.61
C LEU A 372 0.73 -4.69 -4.51
N PHE A 373 0.73 -6.02 -4.44
CA PHE A 373 1.94 -6.82 -4.55
C PHE A 373 2.55 -6.74 -5.96
N VAL A 374 1.70 -6.78 -7.00
CA VAL A 374 2.12 -6.60 -8.40
C VAL A 374 2.61 -5.18 -8.67
N PHE A 375 1.93 -4.18 -8.09
CA PHE A 375 2.37 -2.79 -8.07
C PHE A 375 3.73 -2.62 -7.40
N GLY A 376 3.91 -3.19 -6.20
CA GLY A 376 5.19 -3.18 -5.50
C GLY A 376 6.31 -3.83 -6.31
N GLY A 377 6.00 -4.92 -7.02
CA GLY A 377 6.92 -5.52 -8.00
C GLY A 377 7.33 -4.56 -9.11
N ALA A 378 6.38 -3.85 -9.73
CA ALA A 378 6.66 -2.85 -10.77
C ALA A 378 7.59 -1.74 -10.25
N VAL A 379 7.30 -1.21 -9.06
CA VAL A 379 8.08 -0.14 -8.43
C VAL A 379 9.48 -0.63 -8.03
N LEU A 380 9.59 -1.83 -7.48
CA LEU A 380 10.87 -2.50 -7.19
C LEU A 380 11.73 -2.64 -8.45
N GLY A 381 11.16 -3.19 -9.53
CA GLY A 381 11.86 -3.36 -10.79
C GLY A 381 12.34 -2.04 -11.42
N ALA A 382 11.45 -1.05 -11.45
CA ALA A 382 11.78 0.29 -11.94
C ALA A 382 12.86 0.98 -11.08
N GLY A 383 12.78 0.83 -9.76
CA GLY A 383 13.78 1.34 -8.81
C GLY A 383 15.16 0.70 -9.01
N LEU A 384 15.23 -0.62 -9.14
CA LEU A 384 16.46 -1.35 -9.46
C LEU A 384 17.03 -0.96 -10.83
N GLY A 385 16.17 -0.80 -11.83
CA GLY A 385 16.58 -0.38 -13.17
C GLY A 385 17.11 1.06 -13.17
N PHE A 386 16.52 1.93 -12.36
CA PHE A 386 17.02 3.29 -12.18
C PHE A 386 18.36 3.32 -11.42
N LEU A 387 18.51 2.51 -10.37
CA LEU A 387 19.76 2.35 -9.62
C LEU A 387 20.94 1.94 -10.52
N TRP A 388 20.68 1.14 -11.57
CA TRP A 388 21.70 0.81 -12.57
C TRP A 388 22.40 2.04 -13.18
N TYR A 389 21.67 3.15 -13.31
CA TYR A 389 22.20 4.42 -13.82
C TYR A 389 22.51 5.45 -12.74
N ASN A 390 21.96 5.28 -11.53
CA ASN A 390 22.04 6.26 -10.45
C ASN A 390 23.05 5.90 -9.35
N CYS A 391 23.49 4.65 -9.25
CA CYS A 391 24.59 4.26 -8.38
C CYS A 391 25.85 5.07 -8.69
N TYR A 392 26.65 5.36 -7.66
CA TYR A 392 27.85 6.17 -7.79
C TYR A 392 28.85 5.55 -8.79
N PRO A 393 29.42 6.33 -9.72
CA PRO A 393 29.07 7.72 -10.05
C PRO A 393 27.79 7.83 -10.90
N ALA A 394 26.84 8.65 -10.49
CA ALA A 394 25.53 8.75 -11.16
C ALA A 394 25.59 9.30 -12.59
N GLN A 395 24.89 8.62 -13.51
CA GLN A 395 24.68 9.04 -14.90
C GLN A 395 23.41 9.89 -15.08
N VAL A 396 22.48 9.81 -14.11
CA VAL A 396 21.24 10.59 -14.05
C VAL A 396 20.79 10.75 -12.60
N PHE A 397 20.29 11.93 -12.24
CA PHE A 397 19.68 12.21 -10.95
C PHE A 397 18.17 12.02 -10.99
N MET A 398 17.62 11.52 -9.90
CA MET A 398 16.21 11.19 -9.77
C MET A 398 15.33 12.43 -9.94
N GLY A 399 15.70 13.52 -9.26
CA GLY A 399 14.94 14.77 -9.27
C GLY A 399 13.64 14.65 -8.49
N ASP A 400 12.93 15.77 -8.33
CA ASP A 400 11.67 15.82 -7.61
C ASP A 400 10.62 14.89 -8.25
N THR A 401 10.69 14.70 -9.58
CA THR A 401 9.85 13.76 -10.34
C THR A 401 9.86 12.36 -9.72
N GLY A 402 11.05 11.84 -9.40
CA GLY A 402 11.20 10.48 -8.89
C GLY A 402 11.02 10.43 -7.38
N SER A 403 11.57 11.38 -6.64
CA SER A 403 11.52 11.33 -5.18
C SER A 403 10.08 11.50 -4.65
N LEU A 404 9.28 12.41 -5.22
CA LEU A 404 7.90 12.61 -4.80
C LEU A 404 7.01 11.43 -5.21
N SER A 405 7.23 10.84 -6.39
CA SER A 405 6.47 9.67 -6.83
C SER A 405 6.78 8.41 -6.02
N LEU A 406 8.06 8.13 -5.72
CA LEU A 406 8.42 6.99 -4.86
C LEU A 406 7.91 7.18 -3.42
N GLY A 407 7.99 8.39 -2.86
CA GLY A 407 7.36 8.68 -1.58
C GLY A 407 5.84 8.48 -1.63
N GLY A 408 5.20 8.91 -2.72
CA GLY A 408 3.79 8.62 -3.00
C GLY A 408 3.47 7.12 -3.02
N ALA A 409 4.29 6.32 -3.71
CA ALA A 409 4.13 4.87 -3.78
C ALA A 409 4.19 4.24 -2.38
N ILE A 410 5.22 4.57 -1.58
CA ILE A 410 5.39 4.06 -0.22
C ILE A 410 4.19 4.45 0.66
N GLY A 411 3.80 5.73 0.63
CA GLY A 411 2.65 6.23 1.41
C GLY A 411 1.34 5.58 1.01
N ALA A 412 1.07 5.46 -0.30
CA ALA A 412 -0.12 4.80 -0.82
C ALA A 412 -0.17 3.33 -0.40
N MET A 413 0.96 2.59 -0.48
CA MET A 413 1.00 1.21 -0.02
C MET A 413 0.74 1.10 1.48
N ALA A 414 1.31 1.98 2.32
CA ALA A 414 1.05 1.99 3.76
C ALA A 414 -0.44 2.15 4.09
N LEU A 415 -1.10 3.09 3.42
CA LEU A 415 -2.51 3.40 3.60
C LEU A 415 -3.43 2.31 3.05
N LEU A 416 -3.18 1.86 1.82
CA LEU A 416 -4.01 0.86 1.12
C LEU A 416 -3.83 -0.56 1.67
N THR A 417 -2.79 -0.83 2.45
CA THR A 417 -2.61 -2.12 3.17
C THR A 417 -3.06 -2.07 4.62
N LYS A 418 -3.60 -0.92 5.09
CA LYS A 418 -3.98 -0.70 6.50
C LYS A 418 -2.83 -0.98 7.49
N GLN A 419 -1.60 -0.67 7.07
CA GLN A 419 -0.39 -0.71 7.91
C GLN A 419 0.25 0.67 7.98
N GLU A 420 -0.55 1.67 8.35
CA GLU A 420 -0.18 3.08 8.34
C GLU A 420 0.87 3.39 9.41
N LEU A 421 0.67 2.90 10.64
CA LEU A 421 1.59 3.13 11.76
C LEU A 421 2.84 2.25 11.72
N LEU A 422 2.93 1.32 10.77
CA LEU A 422 4.17 0.60 10.49
C LEU A 422 5.13 1.43 9.61
N LEU A 423 4.61 2.46 8.93
CA LEU A 423 5.37 3.31 8.01
C LEU A 423 6.61 3.94 8.66
N PRO A 424 6.57 4.51 9.88
CA PRO A 424 7.76 5.08 10.48
C PRO A 424 8.88 4.06 10.72
N VAL A 425 8.54 2.77 10.82
CA VAL A 425 9.52 1.68 10.94
C VAL A 425 10.00 1.25 9.55
N VAL A 426 9.11 0.98 8.60
CA VAL A 426 9.46 0.55 7.23
C VAL A 426 10.29 1.61 6.48
N ALA A 427 9.94 2.88 6.68
CA ALA A 427 10.59 4.06 6.13
C ALA A 427 11.53 4.73 7.15
N GLY A 428 12.04 3.98 8.13
CA GLY A 428 12.80 4.53 9.26
C GLY A 428 13.98 5.39 8.86
N LEU A 429 14.68 5.07 7.78
CA LEU A 429 15.74 5.92 7.25
C LEU A 429 15.23 7.31 6.84
N PHE A 430 14.13 7.38 6.10
CA PHE A 430 13.50 8.63 5.68
C PHE A 430 13.02 9.45 6.89
N VAL A 431 12.52 8.77 7.93
CA VAL A 431 12.16 9.41 9.20
C VAL A 431 13.38 10.01 9.88
N LEU A 432 14.50 9.29 9.98
CA LEU A 432 15.74 9.80 10.58
C LEU A 432 16.27 11.03 9.83
N GLU A 433 16.27 10.97 8.50
CA GLU A 433 16.69 12.09 7.65
C GLU A 433 15.80 13.32 7.87
N THR A 434 14.47 13.14 7.84
CA THR A 434 13.51 14.23 8.04
C THR A 434 13.62 14.81 9.46
N LEU A 435 13.70 13.95 10.47
CA LEU A 435 13.81 14.37 11.87
C LEU A 435 15.09 15.17 12.10
N SER A 436 16.19 14.81 11.43
CA SER A 436 17.43 15.57 11.52
C SER A 436 17.28 17.01 11.01
N VAL A 437 16.53 17.20 9.92
CA VAL A 437 16.23 18.53 9.37
C VAL A 437 15.35 19.32 10.34
N VAL A 438 14.29 18.69 10.87
CA VAL A 438 13.38 19.33 11.84
C VAL A 438 14.14 19.76 13.10
N LEU A 439 14.94 18.86 13.68
CA LEU A 439 15.74 19.14 14.88
C LEU A 439 16.80 20.22 14.62
N GLN A 440 17.45 20.19 13.46
CA GLN A 440 18.42 21.21 13.06
C GLN A 440 17.77 22.59 12.96
N VAL A 441 16.63 22.70 12.27
CA VAL A 441 15.90 23.96 12.10
C VAL A 441 15.38 24.48 13.44
N ALA A 442 14.83 23.59 14.28
CA ALA A 442 14.37 23.94 15.62
C ALA A 442 15.51 24.46 16.50
N SER A 443 16.64 23.73 16.54
CA SER A 443 17.83 24.13 17.30
C SER A 443 18.36 25.50 16.86
N PHE A 444 18.46 25.74 15.55
CA PHE A 444 18.95 27.01 15.02
C PHE A 444 17.99 28.17 15.33
N LYS A 445 16.67 27.97 15.23
CA LYS A 445 15.66 29.00 15.56
C LYS A 445 15.58 29.30 17.06
N LEU A 446 15.76 28.30 17.92
CA LEU A 446 15.61 28.45 19.37
C LEU A 446 16.90 28.88 20.07
N THR A 447 18.06 28.39 19.60
CA THR A 447 19.34 28.57 20.29
C THR A 447 20.40 29.32 19.47
N GLY A 448 20.15 29.54 18.17
CA GLY A 448 21.14 30.07 17.23
C GLY A 448 22.27 29.09 16.88
N LYS A 449 22.29 27.90 17.48
CA LYS A 449 23.35 26.89 17.30
C LYS A 449 22.86 25.78 16.37
N ARG A 450 23.81 25.18 15.63
CA ARG A 450 23.57 24.01 14.78
C ARG A 450 23.76 22.74 15.62
N LEU A 451 22.85 21.78 15.49
CA LEU A 451 22.94 20.48 16.17
C LEU A 451 23.89 19.53 15.41
N PHE A 452 23.68 19.38 14.11
CA PHE A 452 24.53 18.67 13.18
C PHE A 452 25.38 19.66 12.37
N ARG A 453 26.53 19.19 11.86
CA ARG A 453 27.40 19.98 10.94
C ARG A 453 26.61 20.51 9.74
N MET A 454 25.73 19.66 9.20
CA MET A 454 24.75 19.98 8.17
C MET A 454 23.56 19.03 8.31
N ALA A 455 22.38 19.46 7.89
CA ALA A 455 21.22 18.59 7.74
C ALA A 455 20.82 18.56 6.25
N PRO A 456 20.36 17.42 5.71
CA PRO A 456 20.05 16.15 6.39
C PRO A 456 21.27 15.34 6.87
N LEU A 457 21.07 14.18 7.51
CA LEU A 457 22.11 13.37 8.17
C LEU A 457 23.20 12.90 7.21
N HIS A 458 22.86 12.54 5.98
CA HIS A 458 23.88 12.08 5.04
C HIS A 458 24.98 13.14 4.80
N HIS A 459 24.61 14.42 4.69
CA HIS A 459 25.59 15.52 4.56
C HIS A 459 26.39 15.75 5.85
N HIS A 460 25.81 15.49 7.02
CA HIS A 460 26.55 15.52 8.28
C HIS A 460 27.73 14.52 8.22
N PHE A 461 27.51 13.31 7.72
CA PHE A 461 28.55 12.29 7.61
C PHE A 461 29.57 12.59 6.50
N GLU A 462 29.15 13.13 5.35
CA GLU A 462 30.08 13.57 4.29
C GLU A 462 31.06 14.63 4.81
N ILE A 463 30.55 15.68 5.45
CA ILE A 463 31.39 16.75 6.03
C ILE A 463 32.23 16.23 7.19
N SER A 464 31.85 15.10 7.79
CA SER A 464 32.64 14.41 8.81
C SER A 464 33.75 13.52 8.25
N GLY A 465 33.93 13.49 6.93
CA GLY A 465 35.00 12.78 6.24
C GLY A 465 34.62 11.39 5.74
N TRP A 466 33.35 11.00 5.77
CA TRP A 466 32.90 9.73 5.17
C TRP A 466 32.79 9.89 3.66
N GLN A 467 33.18 8.85 2.92
CA GLN A 467 32.99 8.82 1.47
C GLN A 467 31.50 8.69 1.14
N GLU A 468 31.06 9.26 0.01
CA GLU A 468 29.66 9.19 -0.41
C GLU A 468 29.15 7.74 -0.50
N THR A 469 29.90 6.87 -1.18
CA THR A 469 29.58 5.44 -1.30
C THR A 469 29.47 4.75 0.06
N GLN A 470 30.31 5.15 1.03
CA GLN A 470 30.28 4.66 2.40
C GLN A 470 29.01 5.11 3.13
N VAL A 471 28.59 6.38 2.98
CA VAL A 471 27.34 6.89 3.55
C VAL A 471 26.16 6.15 2.93
N THR A 472 26.07 6.10 1.60
CA THR A 472 24.98 5.42 0.89
C THR A 472 24.85 3.96 1.32
N THR A 473 25.94 3.19 1.28
CA THR A 473 25.90 1.75 1.63
C THR A 473 25.47 1.53 3.08
N ARG A 474 25.99 2.33 4.03
CA ARG A 474 25.62 2.21 5.45
C ARG A 474 24.17 2.58 5.70
N PHE A 475 23.67 3.61 5.02
CA PHE A 475 22.28 4.04 5.14
C PHE A 475 21.33 3.00 4.54
N LEU A 476 21.72 2.32 3.45
CA LEU A 476 20.95 1.20 2.90
C LEU A 476 20.93 0.00 3.85
N ILE A 477 22.04 -0.31 4.54
CA ILE A 477 22.05 -1.32 5.61
C ILE A 477 21.05 -0.94 6.70
N ILE A 478 21.04 0.33 7.15
CA ILE A 478 20.09 0.82 8.15
C ILE A 478 18.65 0.70 7.65
N ALA A 479 18.36 1.09 6.40
CA ALA A 479 17.04 0.93 5.81
C ALA A 479 16.59 -0.54 5.76
N LEU A 480 17.51 -1.46 5.44
CA LEU A 480 17.24 -2.90 5.44
C LEU A 480 16.93 -3.41 6.86
N LEU A 481 17.69 -2.98 7.87
CA LEU A 481 17.43 -3.34 9.27
C LEU A 481 16.06 -2.85 9.74
N PHE A 482 15.68 -1.62 9.39
CA PHE A 482 14.35 -1.08 9.64
C PHE A 482 13.24 -1.89 8.97
N SER A 483 13.45 -2.27 7.71
CA SER A 483 12.55 -3.16 6.97
C SER A 483 12.38 -4.52 7.67
N LEU A 484 13.48 -5.18 8.07
CA LEU A 484 13.44 -6.46 8.78
C LEU A 484 12.75 -6.34 10.16
N MET A 485 13.05 -5.27 10.90
CA MET A 485 12.43 -4.99 12.20
C MET A 485 10.90 -4.81 12.06
N SER A 486 10.44 -4.18 10.97
CA SER A 486 9.00 -4.01 10.71
C SER A 486 8.28 -5.36 10.53
N LEU A 487 8.92 -6.37 9.95
CA LEU A 487 8.35 -7.72 9.81
C LEU A 487 8.19 -8.41 11.17
N GLY A 488 9.14 -8.21 12.09
CA GLY A 488 9.02 -8.65 13.48
C GLY A 488 7.86 -7.95 14.21
N ALA A 489 7.67 -6.66 13.94
CA ALA A 489 6.58 -5.88 14.53
C ALA A 489 5.18 -6.32 14.09
N LEU A 490 5.04 -7.02 12.94
CA LEU A 490 3.76 -7.59 12.51
C LEU A 490 3.23 -8.65 13.49
N LYS A 491 4.11 -9.44 14.12
CA LYS A 491 3.73 -10.52 15.05
C LYS A 491 3.54 -10.05 16.49
N LEU A 492 4.06 -8.88 16.83
CA LEU A 492 3.89 -8.29 18.16
C LEU A 492 2.48 -7.72 18.38
N ARG A 493 1.56 -7.85 17.41
CA ARG A 493 0.17 -7.47 17.61
C ARG A 493 -0.53 -8.43 18.54
#